data_AF-A0A9W9G8T4-F1
#
_entry.id   AF-A0A9W9G8T4-F1
#
_cell.length_a   1.000
_cell.length_b   1.000
_cell.length_c   1.000
_cell.angle_alpha   90.00
_cell.angle_beta   90.00
_cell.angle_gamma   90.00
#
_symmetry.space_group_name_H-M   'P 1'
#
loop_
_entity.id
_entity.type
_entity.pdbx_description
1 polymer ?
#
loop_
_entity_poly.entity_id
_entity_poly.type
_entity_poly.pdbx_seq_one_letter_code
_entity_poly.pdbx_strand_id
1 'polypeptide(L)'
;MGPVFFLPQTATTSYWALAMPDIALVTLGPDLSFAAASIFITSSVPKSFQGSAGSVLVIIQNLAAAVMTAIGDSIGERVSSSPGYQLDLAALRSIWWFSLGCSELSFARLLCGSLAARRKTMCSKLVQISRQSKAYVAKIEALVISWLG
;
A
#
# COMPACT_ATOMS: atom_id res chain seq x y z
N MET A 1 9.85 0.26 -4.00
CA MET A 1 10.92 -0.64 -3.50
C MET A 1 12.10 -0.79 -4.48
N GLY A 2 12.10 -0.11 -5.64
CA GLY A 2 13.26 -0.12 -6.55
C GLY A 2 14.51 0.71 -6.13
N PRO A 3 14.37 1.85 -5.45
CA PRO A 3 15.54 2.71 -5.28
C PRO A 3 16.59 2.19 -4.28
N VAL A 4 16.29 1.16 -3.49
CA VAL A 4 17.20 0.66 -2.44
C VAL A 4 18.42 -0.06 -3.01
N PHE A 5 18.23 -0.80 -4.11
CA PHE A 5 19.30 -1.53 -4.79
C PHE A 5 20.11 -0.63 -5.72
N PHE A 6 19.51 0.48 -6.11
CA PHE A 6 20.11 1.53 -6.91
C PHE A 6 20.96 2.50 -6.05
N LEU A 7 20.65 2.70 -4.76
CA LEU A 7 21.41 3.58 -3.86
C LEU A 7 22.91 3.24 -3.63
N PRO A 8 23.38 1.97 -3.62
CA PRO A 8 24.80 1.67 -3.55
C PRO A 8 25.50 1.58 -4.92
N GLN A 9 24.82 1.87 -6.03
CA GLN A 9 25.40 1.66 -7.35
C GLN A 9 26.55 2.63 -7.64
N THR A 10 27.77 2.10 -7.73
CA THR A 10 28.97 2.73 -8.29
C THR A 10 29.18 2.26 -9.73
N ALA A 11 29.94 3.01 -10.54
CA ALA A 11 30.16 2.74 -11.97
C ALA A 11 30.76 1.35 -12.30
N THR A 12 31.25 0.62 -11.29
CA THR A 12 31.88 -0.70 -11.42
C THR A 12 30.96 -1.87 -11.02
N THR A 13 29.72 -1.60 -10.63
CA THR A 13 28.84 -2.62 -10.03
C THR A 13 28.04 -3.41 -11.08
N SER A 14 28.06 -4.75 -10.97
CA SER A 14 27.45 -5.67 -11.93
C SER A 14 25.91 -5.53 -12.00
N TYR A 15 25.40 -5.25 -13.21
CA TYR A 15 23.97 -5.16 -13.57
C TYR A 15 23.12 -6.33 -13.05
N TRP A 16 23.65 -7.55 -13.13
CA TRP A 16 22.92 -8.78 -12.78
C TRP A 16 22.63 -8.95 -11.28
N ALA A 17 23.46 -8.39 -10.41
CA ALA A 17 23.30 -8.58 -8.97
C ALA A 17 22.33 -7.58 -8.33
N LEU A 18 22.24 -6.37 -8.88
CA LEU A 18 21.50 -5.27 -8.27
C LEU A 18 20.32 -4.78 -9.13
N ALA A 19 20.46 -4.69 -10.45
CA ALA A 19 19.39 -4.16 -11.31
C ALA A 19 18.34 -5.23 -11.67
N MET A 20 18.74 -6.49 -11.89
CA MET A 20 17.81 -7.58 -12.25
C MET A 20 16.73 -7.86 -11.20
N PRO A 21 17.08 -8.11 -9.91
CA PRO A 21 16.06 -8.30 -8.88
C PRO A 21 15.23 -7.03 -8.66
N ASP A 22 15.82 -5.86 -8.87
CA ASP A 22 15.11 -4.59 -8.75
C ASP A 22 14.02 -4.43 -9.81
N ILE A 23 14.37 -4.63 -11.07
CA ILE A 23 13.45 -4.56 -12.21
C ILE A 23 12.36 -5.63 -12.08
N ALA A 24 12.70 -6.83 -11.60
CA ALA A 24 11.71 -7.87 -11.33
C ALA A 24 10.71 -7.42 -10.24
N LEU A 25 11.20 -6.83 -9.15
CA LEU A 25 10.35 -6.36 -8.05
C LEU A 25 9.49 -5.16 -8.45
N VAL A 26 10.04 -4.23 -9.23
CA VAL A 26 9.34 -3.02 -9.70
C VAL A 26 8.27 -3.35 -10.74
N THR A 27 8.44 -4.42 -11.51
CA THR A 27 7.45 -4.89 -12.48
C THR A 27 6.36 -5.71 -11.78
N LEU A 28 6.75 -6.74 -11.01
CA LEU A 28 5.79 -7.67 -10.42
C LEU A 28 4.86 -7.02 -9.37
N GLY A 29 5.36 -6.05 -8.59
CA GLY A 29 4.59 -5.44 -7.51
C GLY A 29 3.36 -4.68 -8.01
N PRO A 30 3.53 -3.64 -8.84
CA PRO A 30 2.45 -2.87 -9.43
C PRO A 30 1.52 -3.72 -10.30
N ASP A 31 2.05 -4.63 -11.13
CA ASP A 31 1.25 -5.45 -12.04
C ASP A 31 0.29 -6.38 -11.29
N LEU A 32 0.80 -7.08 -10.25
CA LEU A 32 -0.01 -7.95 -9.41
C LEU A 32 -1.06 -7.14 -8.63
N SER A 33 -0.69 -5.96 -8.14
CA SER A 33 -1.60 -5.07 -7.41
C SER A 33 -2.71 -4.53 -8.32
N PHE A 34 -2.39 -4.17 -9.56
CA PHE A 34 -3.35 -3.70 -10.55
C PHE A 34 -4.32 -4.81 -10.96
N ALA A 35 -3.80 -6.03 -11.20
CA ALA A 35 -4.64 -7.19 -11.48
C ALA A 35 -5.60 -7.51 -10.33
N ALA A 36 -5.11 -7.50 -9.09
CA ALA A 36 -5.95 -7.72 -7.91
C ALA A 36 -7.01 -6.62 -7.73
N ALA A 37 -6.61 -5.35 -7.83
CA ALA A 37 -7.53 -4.21 -7.70
C ALA A 37 -8.63 -4.22 -8.78
N SER A 38 -8.26 -4.55 -10.02
CA SER A 38 -9.21 -4.70 -11.13
C SER A 38 -10.26 -5.76 -10.85
N ILE A 39 -9.87 -6.93 -10.34
CA ILE A 39 -10.80 -7.99 -9.96
C ILE A 39 -11.73 -7.55 -8.82
N PHE A 40 -11.20 -6.94 -7.76
CA PHE A 40 -12.02 -6.47 -6.63
C PHE A 40 -13.04 -5.39 -7.03
N ILE A 41 -12.64 -4.46 -7.88
CA ILE A 41 -13.49 -3.35 -8.32
C ILE A 41 -14.54 -3.86 -9.29
N THR A 42 -14.17 -4.69 -10.25
CA THR A 42 -15.13 -5.26 -11.22
C THR A 42 -16.11 -6.23 -10.55
N SER A 43 -15.71 -6.96 -9.51
CA SER A 43 -16.63 -7.83 -8.75
C SER A 43 -17.64 -7.06 -7.88
N SER A 44 -17.36 -5.78 -7.58
CA SER A 44 -18.22 -4.92 -6.77
C SER A 44 -19.25 -4.13 -7.59
N VAL A 45 -19.23 -4.27 -8.92
CA VAL A 45 -20.03 -3.49 -9.86
C VAL A 45 -20.80 -4.43 -10.82
N PRO A 46 -22.07 -4.15 -11.18
CA PRO A 46 -22.82 -4.95 -12.15
C PRO A 46 -22.08 -5.07 -13.50
N LYS A 47 -22.21 -6.21 -14.18
CA LYS A 47 -21.50 -6.50 -15.45
C LYS A 47 -21.67 -5.42 -16.53
N SER A 48 -22.77 -4.67 -16.51
CA SER A 48 -23.02 -3.56 -17.44
C SER A 48 -22.07 -2.36 -17.28
N PHE A 49 -21.44 -2.19 -16.10
CA PHE A 49 -20.59 -1.03 -15.78
C PHE A 49 -19.13 -1.40 -15.51
N GLN A 50 -18.73 -2.67 -15.71
CA GLN A 50 -17.36 -3.12 -15.45
C GLN A 50 -16.33 -2.47 -16.38
N GLY A 51 -16.72 -2.11 -17.61
CA GLY A 51 -15.87 -1.34 -18.53
C GLY A 51 -15.55 0.06 -18.00
N SER A 52 -16.54 0.74 -17.43
CA SER A 52 -16.34 2.04 -16.76
C SER A 52 -15.52 1.92 -15.49
N ALA A 53 -15.69 0.83 -14.73
CA ALA A 53 -14.89 0.56 -13.54
C ALA A 53 -13.40 0.32 -13.89
N GLY A 54 -13.13 -0.38 -14.99
CA GLY A 54 -11.78 -0.57 -15.52
C GLY A 54 -11.14 0.71 -16.04
N SER A 55 -11.89 1.59 -16.73
CA SER A 55 -11.34 2.85 -17.23
C SER A 55 -10.98 3.83 -16.11
N VAL A 56 -11.78 3.88 -15.04
CA VAL A 56 -11.46 4.67 -13.82
C VAL A 56 -10.14 4.21 -13.20
N LEU A 57 -9.90 2.90 -13.12
CA LEU A 57 -8.64 2.35 -12.61
C LEU A 57 -7.43 2.80 -13.43
N VAL A 58 -7.54 2.78 -14.76
CA VAL A 58 -6.48 3.21 -15.66
C VAL A 58 -6.23 4.72 -15.55
N ILE A 59 -7.28 5.54 -15.44
CA ILE A 59 -7.15 6.99 -15.24
C ILE A 59 -6.40 7.29 -13.94
N ILE A 60 -6.76 6.61 -12.84
CA ILE A 60 -6.08 6.79 -11.55
C ILE A 60 -4.60 6.41 -11.66
N GLN A 61 -4.29 5.30 -12.32
CA GLN A 61 -2.90 4.85 -12.52
C GLN A 61 -2.08 5.85 -13.32
N ASN A 62 -2.62 6.35 -14.44
CA ASN A 62 -1.93 7.32 -15.29
C ASN A 62 -1.76 8.67 -14.60
N LEU A 63 -2.76 9.13 -13.84
CA LEU A 63 -2.68 10.35 -13.06
C LEU A 63 -1.62 10.25 -11.95
N ALA A 64 -1.60 9.13 -11.22
CA ALA A 64 -0.60 8.89 -10.18
C ALA A 64 0.83 8.86 -10.77
N ALA A 65 1.02 8.21 -11.92
CA ALA A 65 2.31 8.20 -12.62
C ALA A 65 2.73 9.62 -13.03
N ALA A 66 1.82 10.41 -13.62
CA ALA A 66 2.12 11.79 -14.02
C ALA A 66 2.53 12.68 -12.84
N VAL A 67 1.85 12.56 -11.70
CA VAL A 67 2.19 13.32 -10.48
C VAL A 67 3.57 12.91 -9.95
N MET A 68 3.86 11.62 -9.87
CA MET A 68 5.15 11.14 -9.37
C MET A 68 6.31 11.53 -10.30
N THR A 69 6.09 11.48 -11.61
CA THR A 69 7.07 11.95 -12.61
C THR A 69 7.32 13.45 -12.45
N ALA A 70 6.28 14.28 -12.35
CA ALA A 70 6.43 15.72 -12.17
C ALA A 70 7.20 16.10 -10.89
N ILE A 71 6.99 15.36 -9.81
CA ILE A 71 7.77 15.54 -8.57
C ILE A 71 9.23 15.13 -8.77
N GLY A 72 9.48 14.00 -9.45
CA GLY A 72 10.84 13.55 -9.79
C GLY A 72 11.59 14.58 -10.62
N ASP A 73 10.95 15.13 -11.65
CA ASP A 73 11.51 16.17 -12.51
C ASP A 73 11.82 17.44 -11.71
N SER A 74 10.90 17.86 -10.84
CA SER A 74 11.10 19.03 -9.98
C SER A 74 12.28 18.86 -9.01
N ILE A 75 12.47 17.66 -8.44
CA ILE A 75 13.63 17.35 -7.58
C ILE A 75 14.91 17.36 -8.41
N GLY A 76 14.87 16.74 -9.60
CA GLY A 76 16.01 16.71 -10.52
C GLY A 76 16.50 18.10 -10.88
N GLU A 77 15.60 19.00 -11.28
CA GLU A 77 15.93 20.39 -11.64
C GLU A 77 16.57 21.15 -10.47
N ARG A 78 16.10 20.93 -9.24
CA ARG A 78 16.58 21.66 -8.05
C ARG A 78 17.95 21.18 -7.54
N VAL A 79 18.30 19.92 -7.78
CA VAL A 79 19.55 19.30 -7.27
C VAL A 79 20.66 19.34 -8.32
N SER A 80 20.31 19.42 -9.60
CA SER A 80 21.28 19.51 -10.69
C SER A 80 22.17 20.74 -10.55
N SER A 81 23.47 20.52 -10.30
CA SER A 81 24.44 21.60 -10.05
C SER A 81 25.22 22.04 -11.32
N SER A 82 25.04 21.34 -12.44
CA SER A 82 25.68 21.67 -13.72
C SER A 82 24.74 22.44 -14.66
N PRO A 83 25.21 23.48 -15.35
CA PRO A 83 24.43 24.16 -16.38
C PRO A 83 24.34 23.28 -17.62
N GLY A 84 23.30 22.45 -17.71
CA GLY A 84 22.99 21.64 -18.89
C GLY A 84 22.22 20.36 -18.57
N TYR A 85 21.70 19.71 -19.62
CA TYR A 85 21.04 18.39 -19.55
C TYR A 85 22.10 17.28 -19.41
N GLN A 86 22.95 17.35 -18.40
CA GLN A 86 23.82 16.24 -18.02
C GLN A 86 23.18 15.50 -16.86
N LEU A 87 23.05 14.18 -17.00
CA LEU A 87 22.54 13.29 -15.97
C LEU A 87 23.48 13.32 -14.76
N ASP A 88 23.14 14.16 -13.79
CA ASP A 88 23.86 14.24 -12.53
C ASP A 88 23.48 13.05 -11.64
N LEU A 89 24.49 12.25 -11.26
CA LEU A 89 24.31 11.12 -10.35
C LEU A 89 23.76 11.57 -8.99
N ALA A 90 24.07 12.80 -8.55
CA ALA A 90 23.56 13.34 -7.30
C ALA A 90 22.04 13.61 -7.38
N ALA A 91 21.56 14.16 -8.50
CA ALA A 91 20.14 14.37 -8.75
C ALA A 91 19.37 13.04 -8.76
N LEU A 92 19.87 12.03 -9.48
CA LEU A 92 19.26 10.68 -9.49
C LEU A 92 19.20 10.06 -8.09
N ARG A 93 20.30 10.15 -7.32
CA ARG A 93 20.35 9.65 -5.94
C ARG A 93 19.33 10.35 -5.04
N SER A 94 19.11 11.65 -5.23
CA SER A 94 18.12 12.41 -4.45
C SER A 94 16.67 11.96 -4.74
N ILE A 95 16.34 11.71 -6.01
CA ILE A 95 15.03 11.19 -6.45
C ILE A 95 14.80 9.79 -5.87
N TRP A 96 15.84 8.96 -5.83
CA TRP A 96 15.78 7.62 -5.25
C TRP A 96 15.51 7.64 -3.75
N TRP A 97 16.17 8.52 -2.99
CA TRP A 97 15.89 8.72 -1.57
C TRP A 97 14.45 9.18 -1.32
N PHE A 98 13.93 10.09 -2.14
CA PHE A 98 12.54 10.53 -2.06
C PHE A 98 11.56 9.37 -2.29
N SER A 99 11.79 8.56 -3.32
CA SER A 99 10.96 7.39 -3.64
C SER A 99 10.96 6.33 -2.54
N LEU A 100 12.09 6.12 -1.85
CA LEU A 100 12.14 5.26 -0.67
C LEU A 100 11.32 5.81 0.49
N GLY A 101 11.46 7.09 0.82
CA GLY A 101 10.69 7.72 1.89
C GLY A 101 9.18 7.60 1.66
N CYS A 102 8.73 7.82 0.41
CA CYS A 102 7.33 7.64 0.03
C CYS A 102 6.86 6.18 0.20
N SER A 103 7.71 5.21 -0.18
CA SER A 103 7.38 3.79 -0.07
C SER A 103 7.28 3.32 1.38
N GLU A 104 8.20 3.75 2.25
CA GLU A 104 8.16 3.43 3.68
C GLU A 104 6.93 4.04 4.36
N LEU A 105 6.60 5.30 4.03
CA LEU A 105 5.38 5.95 4.51
C LEU A 105 4.12 5.16 4.12
N SER A 106 4.06 4.67 2.89
CA SER A 106 2.93 3.84 2.42
C SER A 106 2.82 2.53 3.22
N PHE A 107 3.96 1.84 3.39
CA PHE A 107 3.99 0.58 4.15
C PHE A 107 3.65 0.79 5.63
N ALA A 108 4.19 1.84 6.25
CA ALA A 108 3.90 2.19 7.63
C ALA A 108 2.40 2.50 7.83
N ARG A 109 1.77 3.21 6.88
CA ARG A 109 0.32 3.47 6.91
C ARG A 109 -0.50 2.19 6.76
N LEU A 110 -0.13 1.30 5.85
CA LEU A 110 -0.82 0.03 5.66
C LEU A 110 -0.69 -0.87 6.90
N LEU A 111 0.50 -0.93 7.49
CA LEU A 111 0.76 -1.69 8.71
C LEU A 111 -0.02 -1.12 9.90
N CYS A 112 0.06 0.20 10.13
CA CYS A 112 -0.68 0.85 11.21
C CYS A 112 -2.20 0.70 11.03
N GLY A 113 -2.72 0.86 9.81
CA GLY A 113 -4.13 0.70 9.48
C GLY A 113 -4.62 -0.73 9.68
N SER A 114 -3.85 -1.74 9.23
CA SER A 114 -4.21 -3.14 9.41
C SER A 114 -4.15 -3.58 10.89
N LEU A 115 -3.18 -3.09 11.66
CA LEU A 115 -3.12 -3.31 13.11
C LEU A 115 -4.28 -2.64 13.85
N ALA A 116 -4.63 -1.40 13.47
CA ALA A 116 -5.77 -0.68 14.03
C ALA A 116 -7.11 -1.35 13.68
N ALA A 117 -7.27 -1.83 12.44
CA ALA A 117 -8.46 -2.56 12.01
C ALA A 117 -8.58 -3.91 12.72
N ARG A 118 -7.47 -4.67 12.86
CA ARG A 118 -7.44 -5.91 13.65
C ARG A 118 -7.83 -5.65 15.11
N ARG A 119 -7.37 -4.55 15.71
CA ARG A 119 -7.76 -4.15 17.07
C ARG A 119 -9.26 -3.87 17.18
N LYS A 120 -9.85 -3.15 16.22
CA LYS A 120 -11.30 -2.87 16.21
C LYS A 120 -12.14 -4.15 16.07
N THR A 121 -11.78 -5.04 15.15
CA THR A 121 -12.49 -6.31 14.93
C THR A 121 -12.40 -7.22 16.16
N MET A 122 -11.24 -7.28 16.81
CA MET A 122 -11.07 -8.08 18.03
C MET A 122 -11.88 -7.51 19.20
N CYS A 123 -11.90 -6.19 19.37
CA CYS A 123 -12.67 -5.52 20.42
C CYS A 123 -14.18 -5.73 20.23
N SER A 124 -14.68 -5.64 18.99
CA SER A 124 -16.08 -5.94 18.65
C SER A 124 -16.46 -7.39 19.01
N LYS A 125 -15.59 -8.36 18.70
CA LYS A 125 -15.80 -9.77 19.08
C LYS A 125 -15.80 -9.97 20.61
N LEU A 126 -14.89 -9.34 21.34
CA LEU A 126 -14.84 -9.41 22.80
C LEU A 126 -16.09 -8.80 23.45
N VAL A 127 -16.57 -7.66 22.93
CA VAL A 127 -17.82 -7.05 23.40
C VAL A 127 -19.02 -7.97 23.17
N GLN A 128 -19.12 -8.62 22.00
CA GLN A 128 -20.19 -9.60 21.77
C GLN A 128 -20.12 -10.78 22.74
N ILE A 129 -18.94 -11.33 23.01
CA ILE A 129 -18.77 -12.43 23.98
C ILE A 129 -19.19 -12.00 25.39
N SER A 130 -18.83 -10.78 25.81
CA SER A 130 -19.23 -10.26 27.13
C SER A 130 -20.75 -10.12 27.29
N ARG A 131 -21.46 -9.70 26.22
CA ARG A 131 -22.92 -9.59 26.23
C ARG A 131 -23.60 -10.96 26.27
N GLN A 132 -23.07 -11.93 25.52
CA GLN A 132 -23.57 -13.31 25.56
C GLN A 132 -23.41 -13.90 26.96
N SER A 133 -22.24 -13.76 27.58
CA SER A 133 -21.99 -14.24 28.94
C SER A 133 -22.97 -13.65 29.96
N LYS A 134 -23.21 -12.33 29.95
CA LYS A 134 -24.20 -11.70 30.85
C LYS A 134 -25.62 -12.20 30.62
N ALA A 135 -26.02 -12.43 29.36
CA ALA A 135 -27.33 -12.97 29.04
C ALA A 135 -27.52 -14.40 29.54
N TYR A 136 -26.48 -15.24 29.47
CA TYR A 136 -26.50 -16.59 30.04
C TYR A 136 -26.64 -16.58 31.56
N VAL A 137 -25.88 -15.73 32.26
CA VAL A 137 -25.96 -15.61 33.73
C VAL A 137 -27.36 -15.17 34.18
N ALA A 138 -27.94 -14.15 33.55
CA ALA A 138 -29.30 -13.69 33.86
C ALA A 138 -30.36 -14.78 33.63
N LYS A 139 -30.17 -15.64 32.62
CA LYS A 139 -31.07 -16.77 32.34
C LYS A 139 -31.01 -17.85 33.43
N ILE A 140 -29.81 -18.10 33.96
CA ILE A 140 -29.61 -19.06 35.06
C ILE A 140 -30.23 -18.53 36.34
N GLU A 141 -30.04 -17.25 36.69
CA GLU A 141 -30.66 -16.65 37.88
C GLU A 141 -32.19 -16.72 37.82
N ALA A 142 -32.79 -16.43 36.66
CA ALA A 142 -34.24 -16.55 36.48
C ALA A 142 -34.76 -17.99 36.66
N LEU A 143 -34.00 -18.98 36.19
CA LEU A 143 -34.35 -20.41 36.39
C LEU A 143 -34.23 -20.81 37.87
N VAL A 144 -33.19 -20.36 38.56
CA VAL A 144 -33.00 -20.66 40.00
C VAL A 144 -34.13 -20.05 40.84
N ILE A 145 -34.54 -18.81 40.55
CA ILE A 145 -35.66 -18.15 41.24
C ILE A 145 -36.98 -18.90 40.98
N SER A 146 -37.22 -19.37 39.76
CA SER A 146 -38.42 -20.15 39.42
C SER A 146 -38.48 -21.54 40.08
N TRP A 147 -37.36 -22.10 40.52
CA TRP A 147 -37.31 -23.40 41.20
C TRP A 147 -37.45 -23.28 42.72
N LEU A 148 -37.24 -22.09 43.29
CA LEU A 148 -37.26 -21.84 44.74
C LEU A 148 -38.58 -21.24 45.25
N GLY A 149 -39.50 -20.86 44.36
CA GLY A 149 -40.87 -20.39 44.69
C GLY A 149 -41.92 -21.34 44.16
#